data_AF-A0AAE1Z6D6-F1
#
_entry.id   AF-A0AAE1Z6D6-F1
#
_cell.length_a   1.000
_cell.length_b   1.000
_cell.length_c   1.000
_cell.angle_alpha   90.00
_cell.angle_beta   90.00
_cell.angle_gamma   90.00
#
_symmetry.space_group_name_H-M   'P 1'
#
loop_
_entity.id
_entity.type
_entity.pdbx_description
1 polymer ?
#
loop_
_entity_poly.entity_id
_entity_poly.type
_entity_poly.pdbx_seq_one_letter_code
_entity_poly.pdbx_strand_id
1 'polypeptide(L)'
;MNITFEQLEAYMERQEKRFEQSQIRIMETLMQKMLLNQQSPTSSERQASLNESVISAIHEFHFDGLAGVTFDSWFKKYEDLFRIDLCRMDDASKVRVLLRKLGTIEHERYSNFILPKNPRDFSFDETVQTLSQIFGEQSSLFNIRYQCLKIMKNPGDDWVKHAGIVNRECERFKLSSMTEHQFKCLIFVCSLHSPEDADIRTRILSKLEHCPSMTLQEVTTECQRLVNLKHDTSLIENGSRFLHVNALERTDSQGSRAQNYRNGSGKPPSPCWLCGDWHFKRFCPFKNHRCTTCLRKGHKESRCRTRKCRQPKVYSRRFKPRTAKVTIALNRTASHSRRKYVSFKINGYGARLQLDTAY
;
A
#
# COMPACT_ATOMS: atom_id res chain seq x y z
N MET A 1 -35.31 -106.10 -38.21
CA MET A 1 -36.09 -105.38 -37.19
C MET A 1 -37.00 -104.41 -37.93
N ASN A 2 -38.31 -104.68 -37.94
CA ASN A 2 -39.28 -103.79 -38.58
C ASN A 2 -39.66 -102.72 -37.56
N ILE A 3 -39.31 -101.47 -37.85
CA ILE A 3 -39.73 -100.32 -37.05
C ILE A 3 -41.25 -100.23 -37.19
N THR A 4 -41.97 -100.28 -36.07
CA THR A 4 -43.43 -100.14 -36.07
C THR A 4 -43.82 -98.68 -36.33
N PHE A 5 -45.00 -98.46 -36.89
CA PHE A 5 -45.51 -97.10 -37.16
C PHE A 5 -45.46 -96.21 -35.91
N GLU A 6 -45.82 -96.77 -34.75
CA GLU A 6 -45.74 -96.10 -33.44
C GLU A 6 -44.31 -95.69 -33.05
N GLN A 7 -43.29 -96.49 -33.41
CA GLN A 7 -41.88 -96.15 -33.15
C GLN A 7 -41.39 -95.00 -34.04
N LEU A 8 -41.92 -94.90 -35.26
CA LEU A 8 -41.62 -93.79 -36.18
C LEU A 8 -42.28 -92.49 -35.70
N GLU A 9 -43.53 -92.56 -35.24
CA GLU A 9 -44.27 -91.43 -34.69
C GLU A 9 -43.60 -90.88 -33.41
N ALA A 10 -43.23 -91.77 -32.48
CA ALA A 10 -42.48 -91.38 -31.28
C ALA A 10 -41.09 -90.79 -31.60
N TYR A 11 -40.44 -91.23 -32.69
CA TYR A 11 -39.18 -90.66 -33.14
C TYR A 11 -39.35 -89.23 -33.67
N MET A 12 -40.40 -89.00 -34.47
CA MET A 12 -40.73 -87.68 -35.03
C MET A 12 -41.08 -86.67 -33.93
N GLU A 13 -41.94 -87.07 -32.97
CA GLU A 13 -42.31 -86.21 -31.84
C GLU A 13 -41.08 -85.87 -30.95
N ARG A 14 -40.15 -86.82 -30.80
CA ARG A 14 -38.88 -86.60 -30.08
C ARG A 14 -37.91 -85.71 -30.85
N GLN A 15 -37.98 -85.66 -32.18
CA GLN A 15 -37.21 -84.71 -32.98
C GLN A 15 -37.80 -83.30 -32.87
N GLU A 16 -39.12 -83.16 -32.95
CA GLU A 16 -39.83 -81.88 -32.82
C GLU A 16 -39.58 -81.23 -31.45
N LYS A 17 -39.75 -81.98 -30.35
CA LYS A 17 -39.43 -81.49 -29.00
C LYS A 17 -37.96 -81.07 -28.84
N ARG A 18 -37.03 -81.77 -29.50
CA ARG A 18 -35.61 -81.39 -29.49
C ARG A 18 -35.35 -80.10 -30.25
N PHE A 19 -36.04 -79.92 -31.37
CA PHE A 19 -35.96 -78.70 -32.17
C PHE A 19 -36.52 -77.50 -31.41
N GLU A 20 -37.71 -77.64 -30.81
CA GLU A 20 -38.32 -76.59 -29.97
C GLU A 20 -37.43 -76.21 -28.77
N GLN A 21 -36.88 -77.20 -28.06
CA GLN A 21 -35.95 -76.94 -26.96
C GLN A 21 -34.65 -76.25 -27.44
N SER A 22 -34.21 -76.54 -28.66
CA SER A 22 -33.05 -75.85 -29.24
C SER A 22 -33.39 -74.41 -29.60
N GLN A 23 -34.57 -74.16 -30.16
CA GLN A 23 -35.07 -72.82 -30.46
C GLN A 23 -35.19 -71.96 -29.19
N ILE A 24 -35.77 -72.52 -28.12
CA ILE A 24 -35.89 -71.84 -26.81
C ILE A 24 -34.51 -71.47 -26.27
N ARG A 25 -33.54 -72.40 -26.26
CA ARG A 25 -32.17 -72.12 -25.78
C ARG A 25 -31.47 -71.03 -26.57
N ILE A 26 -31.65 -71.01 -27.89
CA ILE A 26 -31.09 -69.95 -28.74
C ILE A 26 -31.72 -68.60 -28.39
N MET A 27 -33.04 -68.55 -28.21
CA MET A 27 -33.76 -67.33 -27.85
C MET A 27 -33.36 -66.82 -26.46
N GLU A 28 -33.23 -67.69 -25.47
CA GLU A 28 -32.72 -67.35 -24.12
C GLU A 28 -31.29 -66.79 -24.20
N THR A 29 -30.41 -67.42 -24.99
CA THR A 29 -29.03 -66.94 -25.17
C THR A 29 -28.98 -65.58 -25.86
N LEU A 30 -29.85 -65.34 -26.84
CA LEU A 30 -29.96 -64.05 -27.53
C LEU A 30 -30.51 -62.96 -26.60
N MET A 31 -31.56 -63.25 -25.83
CA MET A 31 -32.08 -62.33 -24.81
C MET A 31 -31.02 -62.00 -23.76
N GLN A 32 -30.27 -63.00 -23.28
CA GLN A 32 -29.21 -62.80 -22.30
C GLN A 32 -28.08 -61.94 -22.88
N LYS A 33 -27.68 -62.17 -24.14
CA LYS A 33 -26.69 -61.32 -24.83
C LYS A 33 -27.18 -59.89 -25.04
N MET A 34 -28.46 -59.68 -25.34
CA MET A 34 -29.05 -58.33 -25.44
C MET A 34 -29.07 -57.60 -24.09
N LEU A 35 -29.45 -58.29 -23.01
CA LEU A 35 -29.44 -57.74 -21.65
C LEU A 35 -28.02 -57.37 -21.20
N LEU A 36 -27.02 -58.21 -21.51
CA LEU A 36 -25.61 -57.92 -21.25
C LEU A 36 -25.09 -56.73 -22.08
N ASN A 37 -25.55 -56.57 -23.32
CA ASN A 37 -25.12 -55.45 -24.16
C ASN A 37 -25.71 -54.10 -23.69
N GLN A 38 -26.87 -54.12 -23.03
CA GLN A 38 -27.44 -52.94 -22.34
C GLN A 38 -26.69 -52.56 -21.06
N GLN A 39 -25.86 -53.45 -20.49
CA GLN A 39 -25.01 -53.18 -19.33
C GLN A 39 -23.63 -52.60 -19.72
N SER A 40 -23.35 -52.44 -21.02
CA SER A 40 -22.20 -51.63 -21.46
C SER A 40 -22.47 -50.18 -21.06
N PRO A 41 -21.60 -49.50 -20.29
CA PRO A 41 -21.86 -48.12 -19.90
C PRO A 41 -22.12 -47.30 -21.15
N THR A 42 -23.23 -46.56 -21.14
CA THR A 42 -23.60 -45.67 -22.24
C THR A 42 -22.44 -44.71 -22.52
N SER A 43 -22.35 -44.18 -23.75
CA SER A 43 -21.30 -43.20 -24.10
C SER A 43 -21.23 -42.03 -23.10
N SER A 44 -22.38 -41.65 -22.53
CA SER A 44 -22.51 -40.62 -21.50
C SER A 44 -21.92 -41.04 -20.14
N GLU A 45 -22.11 -42.27 -19.68
CA GLU A 45 -21.56 -42.76 -18.41
C GLU A 45 -20.04 -42.92 -18.46
N ARG A 46 -19.51 -43.40 -19.59
CA ARG A 46 -18.05 -43.46 -19.79
C ARG A 46 -17.43 -42.07 -19.77
N GLN A 47 -18.09 -41.10 -20.42
CA GLN A 47 -17.62 -39.72 -20.45
C GLN A 47 -17.67 -39.07 -19.06
N ALA A 48 -18.73 -39.31 -18.27
CA ALA A 48 -18.80 -38.83 -16.89
C ALA A 48 -17.70 -39.43 -16.01
N SER A 49 -17.41 -40.73 -16.15
CA SER A 49 -16.32 -41.39 -15.41
C SER A 49 -14.93 -40.84 -15.78
N LEU A 50 -14.68 -40.60 -17.07
CA LEU A 50 -13.44 -39.97 -17.53
C LEU A 50 -13.30 -38.55 -16.98
N ASN A 51 -14.37 -37.76 -17.01
CA ASN A 51 -14.38 -36.40 -16.46
C ASN A 51 -14.08 -36.42 -14.95
N GLU A 52 -14.68 -37.33 -14.16
CA GLU A 52 -14.40 -37.42 -12.73
C GLU A 52 -12.95 -37.83 -12.46
N SER A 53 -12.38 -38.71 -13.28
CA SER A 53 -10.96 -39.07 -13.20
C SER A 53 -10.05 -37.85 -13.44
N VAL A 54 -10.34 -37.05 -14.47
CA VAL A 54 -9.60 -35.81 -14.77
C VAL A 54 -9.74 -34.81 -13.63
N ILE A 55 -10.97 -34.60 -13.13
CA ILE A 55 -11.24 -33.70 -12.01
C ILE A 55 -10.49 -34.16 -10.77
N SER A 56 -10.42 -35.46 -10.49
CA SER A 56 -9.71 -35.99 -9.32
C SER A 56 -8.20 -35.74 -9.36
N ALA A 57 -7.60 -35.68 -10.56
CA ALA A 57 -6.17 -35.42 -10.75
C ALA A 57 -5.78 -33.94 -10.46
N ILE A 58 -6.73 -33.02 -10.51
CA ILE A 58 -6.50 -31.60 -10.19
C ILE A 58 -6.34 -31.46 -8.68
N HIS A 59 -5.18 -30.98 -8.25
CA HIS A 59 -4.91 -30.73 -6.83
C HIS A 59 -5.57 -29.43 -6.38
N GLU A 60 -5.97 -29.38 -5.12
CA GLU A 60 -6.52 -28.17 -4.52
C GLU A 60 -5.53 -27.00 -4.56
N PHE A 61 -6.02 -25.81 -4.87
CA PHE A 61 -5.27 -24.57 -4.91
C PHE A 61 -5.30 -23.86 -3.56
N HIS A 62 -4.13 -23.54 -3.04
CA HIS A 62 -3.94 -22.72 -1.84
C HIS A 62 -3.00 -21.57 -2.22
N PHE A 63 -3.43 -20.32 -1.99
CA PHE A 63 -2.67 -19.15 -2.39
C PHE A 63 -1.55 -18.87 -1.38
N ASP A 64 -0.32 -18.75 -1.88
CA ASP A 64 0.83 -18.29 -1.10
C ASP A 64 1.65 -17.28 -1.90
N GLY A 65 1.33 -16.01 -1.69
CA GLY A 65 2.03 -14.89 -2.33
C GLY A 65 3.52 -14.77 -1.94
N LEU A 66 3.95 -15.31 -0.78
CA LEU A 66 5.34 -15.25 -0.35
C LEU A 66 6.19 -16.35 -0.99
N ALA A 67 5.64 -17.56 -1.11
CA ALA A 67 6.28 -18.67 -1.83
C ALA A 67 6.15 -18.56 -3.36
N GLY A 68 5.39 -17.58 -3.86
CA GLY A 68 5.13 -17.39 -5.30
C GLY A 68 4.14 -18.40 -5.88
N VAL A 69 3.31 -19.02 -5.03
CA VAL A 69 2.21 -19.89 -5.45
C VAL A 69 1.01 -19.02 -5.78
N THR A 70 0.93 -18.62 -7.05
CA THR A 70 -0.17 -17.81 -7.60
C THR A 70 -1.17 -18.67 -8.35
N PHE A 71 -2.39 -18.16 -8.52
CA PHE A 71 -3.41 -18.82 -9.32
C PHE A 71 -2.94 -19.05 -10.76
N ASP A 72 -2.26 -18.08 -11.38
CA ASP A 72 -1.74 -18.22 -12.74
C ASP A 72 -0.77 -19.42 -12.87
N SER A 73 0.12 -19.60 -11.89
CA SER A 73 1.08 -20.71 -11.90
C SER A 73 0.42 -22.08 -11.72
N TRP A 74 -0.58 -22.15 -10.85
CA TRP A 74 -1.36 -23.37 -10.61
C TRP A 74 -2.27 -23.69 -11.80
N PHE A 75 -2.97 -22.68 -12.34
CA PHE A 75 -3.88 -22.84 -13.46
C PHE A 75 -3.14 -23.28 -14.70
N LYS A 76 -1.97 -22.69 -15.00
CA LYS A 76 -1.12 -23.10 -16.13
C LYS A 76 -0.76 -24.59 -16.12
N LYS A 77 -0.63 -25.21 -14.94
CA LYS A 77 -0.37 -26.66 -14.81
C LYS A 77 -1.56 -27.51 -15.23
N TYR A 78 -2.79 -27.02 -15.04
CA TYR A 78 -4.04 -27.76 -15.25
C TYR A 78 -4.89 -27.19 -16.39
N GLU A 79 -4.42 -26.15 -17.09
CA GLU A 79 -5.18 -25.42 -18.10
C GLU A 79 -5.70 -26.35 -19.19
N ASP A 80 -4.85 -27.24 -19.69
CA ASP A 80 -5.21 -28.23 -20.71
C ASP A 80 -6.28 -29.21 -20.22
N LEU A 81 -6.30 -29.56 -18.93
CA LEU A 81 -7.35 -30.42 -18.39
C LEU A 81 -8.72 -29.73 -18.52
N PHE A 82 -8.79 -28.42 -18.28
CA PHE A 82 -10.05 -27.67 -18.44
C PHE A 82 -10.39 -27.37 -19.90
N ARG A 83 -9.40 -26.99 -20.72
CA ARG A 83 -9.61 -26.52 -22.10
C ARG A 83 -9.73 -27.67 -23.10
N ILE A 84 -9.00 -28.76 -22.91
CA ILE A 84 -8.92 -29.90 -23.84
C ILE A 84 -9.75 -31.08 -23.30
N ASP A 85 -9.40 -31.61 -22.12
CA ASP A 85 -10.04 -32.85 -21.63
C ASP A 85 -11.51 -32.63 -21.24
N LEU A 86 -11.78 -31.50 -20.57
CA LEU A 86 -13.13 -31.09 -20.20
C LEU A 86 -13.79 -30.17 -21.24
N CYS A 87 -13.32 -30.16 -22.50
CA CYS A 87 -13.81 -29.25 -23.54
C CYS A 87 -15.33 -29.33 -23.76
N ARG A 88 -15.93 -30.51 -23.62
CA ARG A 88 -17.36 -30.77 -23.82
C ARG A 88 -18.25 -30.30 -22.66
N MET A 89 -17.68 -29.91 -21.53
CA MET A 89 -18.44 -29.34 -20.42
C MET A 89 -18.84 -27.91 -20.73
N ASP A 90 -20.06 -27.54 -20.35
CA ASP A 90 -20.51 -26.15 -20.36
C ASP A 90 -19.76 -25.32 -19.32
N ASP A 91 -19.75 -24.01 -19.52
CA ASP A 91 -19.05 -23.06 -18.66
C ASP A 91 -19.48 -23.16 -17.20
N ALA A 92 -20.78 -23.27 -16.92
CA ALA A 92 -21.26 -23.34 -15.54
C ALA A 92 -20.73 -24.61 -14.84
N SER A 93 -20.59 -25.72 -15.56
CA SER A 93 -19.97 -26.93 -15.03
C SER A 93 -18.47 -26.79 -14.82
N LYS A 94 -17.73 -26.15 -15.76
CA LYS A 94 -16.30 -25.87 -15.60
C LYS A 94 -16.03 -24.93 -14.43
N VAL A 95 -16.84 -23.90 -14.26
CA VAL A 95 -16.77 -22.98 -13.11
C VAL A 95 -16.98 -23.74 -11.80
N ARG A 96 -18.00 -24.61 -11.70
CA ARG A 96 -18.20 -25.43 -10.49
C ARG A 96 -16.99 -26.32 -10.17
N VAL A 97 -16.40 -26.95 -11.20
CA VAL A 97 -15.19 -27.77 -11.02
C VAL A 97 -14.03 -26.91 -10.53
N LEU A 98 -13.77 -25.77 -11.15
CA LEU A 98 -12.69 -24.86 -10.79
C LEU A 98 -12.82 -24.38 -9.35
N LEU A 99 -14.02 -23.93 -8.94
CA LEU A 99 -14.28 -23.45 -7.60
C LEU A 99 -14.21 -24.56 -6.54
N ARG A 100 -14.60 -25.80 -6.88
CA ARG A 100 -14.42 -26.97 -6.01
C ARG A 100 -12.95 -27.29 -5.75
N LYS A 101 -12.04 -26.82 -6.60
CA LYS A 101 -10.59 -27.01 -6.47
C LYS A 101 -9.89 -25.84 -5.79
N LEU A 102 -10.60 -24.83 -5.35
CA LEU A 102 -10.04 -23.80 -4.48
C LEU A 102 -10.09 -24.27 -3.02
N GLY A 103 -9.05 -23.93 -2.26
CA GLY A 103 -9.08 -24.02 -0.80
C GLY A 103 -10.23 -23.20 -0.22
N THR A 104 -10.62 -23.52 1.01
CA THR A 104 -11.78 -22.91 1.66
C THR A 104 -11.66 -21.39 1.78
N ILE A 105 -10.46 -20.90 2.11
CA ILE A 105 -10.16 -19.47 2.26
C ILE A 105 -10.23 -18.76 0.90
N GLU A 106 -9.68 -19.39 -0.13
CA GLU A 106 -9.64 -18.86 -1.49
C GLU A 106 -11.05 -18.81 -2.10
N HIS A 107 -11.84 -19.86 -1.89
CA HIS A 107 -13.23 -19.92 -2.32
C HIS A 107 -14.07 -18.82 -1.65
N GLU A 108 -13.92 -18.63 -0.33
CA GLU A 108 -14.63 -17.56 0.40
C GLU A 108 -14.24 -16.18 -0.13
N ARG A 109 -12.94 -15.92 -0.33
CA ARG A 109 -12.47 -14.65 -0.87
C ARG A 109 -13.00 -14.38 -2.27
N TYR A 110 -13.01 -15.38 -3.16
CA TYR A 110 -13.64 -15.27 -4.47
C TYR A 110 -15.12 -14.95 -4.36
N SER A 111 -15.85 -15.71 -3.54
CA SER A 111 -17.30 -15.53 -3.35
C SER A 111 -17.66 -14.14 -2.85
N ASN A 112 -16.87 -13.59 -1.92
CA ASN A 112 -17.04 -12.23 -1.41
C ASN A 112 -16.70 -11.16 -2.46
N PHE A 113 -15.70 -11.41 -3.31
CA PHE A 113 -15.24 -10.46 -4.33
C PHE A 113 -16.25 -10.25 -5.45
N ILE A 114 -17.00 -11.29 -5.84
CA ILE A 114 -17.94 -11.22 -6.96
C ILE A 114 -19.32 -10.68 -6.58
N LEU A 115 -19.57 -10.40 -5.30
CA LEU A 115 -20.86 -9.88 -4.84
C LEU A 115 -21.22 -8.57 -5.57
N PRO A 116 -22.50 -8.37 -5.95
CA PRO A 116 -23.67 -9.17 -5.61
C PRO A 116 -23.97 -10.35 -6.57
N LYS A 117 -23.12 -10.60 -7.57
CA LYS A 117 -23.34 -11.67 -8.56
C LYS A 117 -23.08 -13.06 -7.97
N ASN A 118 -23.68 -14.09 -8.56
CA ASN A 118 -23.44 -15.48 -8.22
C ASN A 118 -22.31 -16.07 -9.09
N PRO A 119 -21.52 -17.05 -8.61
CA PRO A 119 -20.53 -17.71 -9.45
C PRO A 119 -21.07 -18.27 -10.78
N ARG A 120 -22.35 -18.66 -10.82
CA ARG A 120 -23.00 -19.16 -12.05
C ARG A 120 -23.23 -18.09 -13.11
N ASP A 121 -23.14 -16.82 -12.74
CA ASP A 121 -23.35 -15.68 -13.65
C ASP A 121 -22.08 -15.33 -14.45
N PHE A 122 -20.97 -16.01 -14.16
CA PHE A 122 -19.69 -15.82 -14.84
C PHE A 122 -19.42 -16.98 -15.79
N SER A 123 -18.89 -16.65 -16.96
CA SER A 123 -18.27 -17.63 -17.85
C SER A 123 -17.02 -18.24 -17.22
N PHE A 124 -16.52 -19.31 -17.83
CA PHE A 124 -15.29 -19.93 -17.37
C PHE A 124 -14.09 -18.97 -17.45
N ASP A 125 -13.93 -18.27 -18.58
CA ASP A 125 -12.82 -17.34 -18.76
C ASP A 125 -12.92 -16.10 -17.85
N GLU A 126 -14.13 -15.56 -17.61
CA GLU A 126 -14.31 -14.47 -16.63
C GLU A 126 -13.96 -14.91 -15.20
N THR A 127 -14.29 -16.16 -14.85
CA THR A 127 -13.92 -16.73 -13.54
C THR A 127 -12.41 -16.87 -13.41
N VAL A 128 -11.73 -17.40 -14.44
CA VAL A 128 -10.26 -17.50 -14.50
C VAL A 128 -9.63 -16.11 -14.36
N GLN A 129 -10.12 -15.12 -15.10
CA GLN A 129 -9.62 -13.74 -15.02
C GLN A 129 -9.81 -13.15 -13.62
N THR A 130 -10.97 -13.36 -13.00
CA THR A 130 -11.26 -12.88 -11.65
C THR A 130 -10.35 -13.54 -10.62
N LEU A 131 -10.11 -14.84 -10.72
CA LEU A 131 -9.20 -15.57 -9.84
C LEU A 131 -7.74 -15.12 -10.04
N SER A 132 -7.29 -14.89 -11.27
CA SER A 132 -5.98 -14.27 -11.55
C SER A 132 -5.87 -12.86 -10.97
N GLN A 133 -6.96 -12.08 -10.92
CA GLN A 133 -6.93 -10.77 -10.29
C GLN A 133 -6.80 -10.84 -8.76
N ILE A 134 -7.50 -11.78 -8.12
CA ILE A 134 -7.51 -11.92 -6.65
C ILE A 134 -6.25 -12.61 -6.14
N PHE A 135 -5.76 -13.61 -6.86
CA PHE A 135 -4.71 -14.54 -6.44
C PHE A 135 -3.51 -14.59 -7.40
N GLY A 136 -3.39 -13.59 -8.27
CA GLY A 136 -2.24 -13.42 -9.14
C GLY A 136 -1.05 -12.79 -8.43
N GLU A 137 -0.04 -12.47 -9.23
CA GLU A 137 1.18 -11.80 -8.81
C GLU A 137 0.87 -10.42 -8.20
N GLN A 138 1.12 -10.26 -6.90
CA GLN A 138 0.88 -9.00 -6.18
C GLN A 138 2.06 -8.01 -6.28
N SER A 139 3.22 -8.50 -6.73
CA SER A 139 4.42 -7.68 -6.86
C SER A 139 4.33 -6.78 -8.09
N SER A 140 4.66 -5.49 -7.94
CA SER A 140 4.79 -4.62 -9.11
C SER A 140 5.89 -5.13 -10.05
N LEU A 141 5.78 -4.82 -11.35
CA LEU A 141 6.78 -5.23 -12.33
C LEU A 141 8.18 -4.70 -11.98
N PHE A 142 8.26 -3.51 -11.37
CA PHE A 142 9.53 -2.98 -10.85
C PHE A 142 10.09 -3.86 -9.72
N ASN A 143 9.26 -4.30 -8.77
CA ASN A 143 9.70 -5.16 -7.68
C ASN A 143 10.26 -6.48 -8.21
N ILE A 144 9.53 -7.14 -9.12
CA ILE A 144 9.97 -8.37 -9.78
C ILE A 144 11.33 -8.18 -10.45
N ARG A 145 11.47 -7.10 -11.23
CA ARG A 145 12.73 -6.78 -11.92
C ARG A 145 13.87 -6.52 -10.95
N TYR A 146 13.60 -5.80 -9.86
CA TYR A 146 14.58 -5.51 -8.83
C TYR A 146 15.04 -6.77 -8.08
N GLN A 147 14.12 -7.67 -7.73
CA GLN A 147 14.47 -8.94 -7.08
C GLN A 147 15.31 -9.83 -7.99
N CYS A 148 14.99 -9.87 -9.28
CA CYS A 148 15.76 -10.62 -10.27
C CYS A 148 17.23 -10.16 -10.33
N LEU A 149 17.49 -8.84 -10.26
CA LEU A 149 18.84 -8.28 -10.24
C LEU A 149 19.62 -8.61 -8.95
N LYS A 150 18.92 -9.08 -7.90
CA LYS A 150 19.49 -9.40 -6.59
C LYS A 150 19.62 -10.90 -6.34
N ILE A 151 19.32 -11.74 -7.33
CA ILE A 151 19.44 -13.19 -7.19
C ILE A 151 20.90 -13.54 -6.86
N MET A 152 21.08 -14.32 -5.79
CA MET A 152 22.35 -14.93 -5.45
C MET A 152 22.15 -16.44 -5.26
N LYS A 153 23.15 -17.23 -5.65
CA LYS A 153 23.12 -18.67 -5.42
C LYS A 153 23.26 -18.96 -3.93
N ASN A 154 22.33 -19.73 -3.36
CA ASN A 154 22.50 -20.20 -1.98
C ASN A 154 23.61 -21.27 -1.92
N PRO A 155 24.40 -21.32 -0.83
CA PRO A 155 25.48 -22.30 -0.70
C PRO A 155 25.01 -23.76 -0.86
N GLY A 156 23.80 -24.08 -0.38
CA GLY A 156 23.20 -25.42 -0.47
C GLY A 156 22.45 -25.74 -1.76
N ASP A 157 22.29 -24.80 -2.69
CA ASP A 157 21.61 -25.07 -3.96
C ASP A 157 22.57 -25.74 -4.96
N ASP A 158 22.09 -26.77 -5.65
CA ASP A 158 22.76 -27.29 -6.84
C ASP A 158 22.57 -26.35 -8.05
N TRP A 159 23.30 -26.64 -9.13
CA TRP A 159 23.28 -25.81 -10.34
C TRP A 159 21.96 -25.84 -11.08
N VAL A 160 21.25 -26.98 -11.09
CA VAL A 160 19.97 -27.13 -11.80
C VAL A 160 18.90 -26.31 -11.09
N LYS A 161 18.83 -26.41 -9.76
CA LYS A 161 17.95 -25.62 -8.92
C LYS A 161 18.23 -24.12 -9.09
N HIS A 162 19.50 -23.71 -9.02
CA HIS A 162 19.85 -22.31 -9.17
C HIS A 162 19.53 -21.77 -10.58
N ALA A 163 19.86 -22.51 -11.63
CA ALA A 163 19.52 -22.16 -13.01
C ALA A 163 18.00 -22.06 -13.20
N GLY A 164 17.22 -22.96 -12.59
CA GLY A 164 15.77 -22.90 -12.57
C GLY A 164 15.22 -21.63 -11.93
N ILE A 165 15.80 -21.19 -10.80
CA ILE A 165 15.43 -19.93 -10.14
C ILE A 165 15.75 -18.74 -11.07
N VAL A 166 16.98 -18.66 -11.60
CA VAL A 166 17.38 -17.57 -12.50
C VAL A 166 16.45 -17.50 -13.71
N ASN A 167 16.17 -18.63 -14.37
CA ASN A 167 15.30 -18.66 -15.53
C ASN A 167 13.87 -18.21 -15.19
N ARG A 168 13.30 -18.71 -14.08
CA ARG A 168 11.95 -18.33 -13.64
C ARG A 168 11.85 -16.82 -13.38
N GLU A 169 12.81 -16.25 -12.66
CA GLU A 169 12.80 -14.83 -12.35
C GLU A 169 13.06 -13.96 -13.59
N CYS A 170 13.89 -14.41 -14.55
CA CYS A 170 14.09 -13.73 -15.83
C CYS A 170 12.85 -13.74 -16.73
N GLU A 171 12.07 -14.82 -16.73
CA GLU A 171 10.77 -14.85 -17.43
C GLU A 171 9.78 -13.88 -16.77
N ARG A 172 9.72 -13.86 -15.43
CA ARG A 172 8.91 -12.88 -14.67
C ARG A 172 9.38 -11.44 -14.90
N PHE A 173 10.68 -11.22 -15.10
CA PHE A 173 11.29 -9.92 -15.42
C PHE A 173 10.78 -9.35 -16.76
N LYS A 174 10.33 -10.23 -17.68
CA LYS A 174 9.91 -9.91 -19.06
C LYS A 174 11.04 -9.20 -19.82
N LEU A 175 12.23 -9.81 -19.83
CA LEU A 175 13.43 -9.20 -20.41
C LEU A 175 13.28 -8.99 -21.93
N SER A 176 12.66 -9.95 -22.62
CA SER A 176 12.46 -9.93 -24.08
C SER A 176 11.59 -8.78 -24.58
N SER A 177 10.64 -8.29 -23.77
CA SER A 177 9.78 -7.15 -24.12
C SER A 177 10.29 -5.81 -23.58
N MET A 178 11.41 -5.81 -22.86
CA MET A 178 11.96 -4.60 -22.24
C MET A 178 12.86 -3.83 -23.21
N THR A 179 12.66 -2.52 -23.31
CA THR A 179 13.50 -1.67 -24.17
C THR A 179 14.82 -1.31 -23.48
N GLU A 180 15.83 -0.90 -24.26
CA GLU A 180 17.10 -0.41 -23.71
C GLU A 180 16.90 0.83 -22.80
N HIS A 181 15.98 1.71 -23.16
CA HIS A 181 15.62 2.87 -22.34
C HIS A 181 15.00 2.46 -21.00
N GLN A 182 14.09 1.48 -21.01
CA GLN A 182 13.51 0.93 -19.78
C GLN A 182 14.59 0.30 -18.90
N PHE A 183 15.56 -0.41 -19.48
CA PHE A 183 16.69 -0.97 -18.74
C PHE A 183 17.50 0.13 -18.04
N LYS A 184 17.91 1.16 -18.80
CA LYS A 184 18.69 2.28 -18.25
C LYS A 184 17.95 2.99 -17.12
N CYS A 185 16.64 3.20 -17.26
CA CYS A 185 15.81 3.79 -16.21
C CYS A 185 15.69 2.88 -14.97
N LEU A 186 15.56 1.56 -15.16
CA LEU A 186 15.57 0.59 -14.06
C LEU A 186 16.88 0.67 -13.27
N ILE A 187 18.03 0.62 -13.95
CA ILE A 187 19.34 0.71 -13.32
C ILE A 187 19.51 2.04 -12.58
N PHE A 188 19.09 3.15 -13.20
CA PHE A 188 19.13 4.47 -12.57
C PHE A 188 18.34 4.50 -11.26
N VAL A 189 17.07 4.06 -11.27
CA VAL A 189 16.23 4.02 -10.07
C VAL A 189 16.81 3.08 -9.01
N CYS A 190 17.35 1.93 -9.41
CA CYS A 190 17.99 0.98 -8.50
C CYS A 190 19.23 1.57 -7.80
N SER A 191 19.94 2.50 -8.45
CA SER A 191 21.13 3.15 -7.88
C SER A 191 20.83 4.21 -6.82
N LEU A 192 19.58 4.69 -6.74
CA LEU A 192 19.16 5.69 -5.77
C LEU A 192 18.90 5.02 -4.41
N HIS A 193 19.95 4.69 -3.65
CA HIS A 193 19.82 4.03 -2.35
C HIS A 193 19.59 5.00 -1.18
N SER A 194 19.97 6.27 -1.31
CA SER A 194 19.88 7.25 -0.23
C SER A 194 18.42 7.47 0.21
N PRO A 195 18.16 7.62 1.53
CA PRO A 195 16.85 8.04 2.01
C PRO A 195 16.51 9.49 1.59
N GLU A 196 17.49 10.34 1.29
CA GLU A 196 17.28 11.73 0.84
C GLU A 196 16.55 11.81 -0.51
N ASP A 197 16.72 10.78 -1.34
CA ASP A 197 16.11 10.66 -2.66
C ASP A 197 14.80 9.84 -2.63
N ALA A 198 14.27 9.48 -1.46
CA ALA A 198 13.13 8.57 -1.36
C ALA A 198 11.87 9.06 -2.08
N ASP A 199 11.59 10.35 -1.99
CA ASP A 199 10.44 10.96 -2.67
C ASP A 199 10.66 11.11 -4.17
N ILE A 200 11.89 11.43 -4.61
CA ILE A 200 12.28 11.44 -6.03
C ILE A 200 12.12 10.04 -6.60
N ARG A 201 12.68 9.02 -5.94
CA ARG A 201 12.55 7.61 -6.32
C ARG A 201 11.09 7.19 -6.47
N THR A 202 10.24 7.56 -5.51
CA THR A 202 8.79 7.26 -5.56
C THR A 202 8.10 7.92 -6.75
N ARG A 203 8.41 9.19 -7.04
CA ARG A 203 7.81 9.92 -8.16
C ARG A 203 8.30 9.42 -9.52
N ILE A 204 9.58 9.07 -9.64
CA ILE A 204 10.13 8.48 -10.86
C ILE A 204 9.51 7.10 -11.11
N LEU A 205 9.36 6.26 -10.08
CA LEU A 205 8.68 4.96 -10.20
C LEU A 205 7.25 5.12 -10.73
N SER A 206 6.48 6.04 -10.15
CA SER A 206 5.12 6.33 -10.62
C SER A 206 5.11 6.80 -12.07
N LYS A 207 6.06 7.65 -12.49
CA LYS A 207 6.14 8.13 -13.87
C LYS A 207 6.52 7.03 -14.86
N LEU A 208 7.45 6.14 -14.49
CA LEU A 208 7.86 5.00 -15.34
C LEU A 208 6.74 3.99 -15.56
N GLU A 209 5.81 3.85 -14.60
CA GLU A 209 4.64 2.99 -14.74
C GLU A 209 3.65 3.50 -15.81
N HIS A 210 3.55 4.82 -15.97
CA HIS A 210 2.63 5.45 -16.93
C HIS A 210 3.29 5.79 -18.29
N CYS A 211 4.63 5.82 -18.34
CA CYS A 211 5.40 6.18 -19.54
C CYS A 211 6.43 5.09 -19.88
N PRO A 212 6.02 3.99 -20.52
CA PRO A 212 6.91 2.86 -20.81
C PRO A 212 8.06 3.20 -21.78
N SER A 213 7.98 4.29 -22.54
CA SER A 213 9.03 4.72 -23.49
C SER A 213 9.97 5.79 -22.93
N MET A 214 9.89 6.10 -21.63
CA MET A 214 10.68 7.16 -21.02
C MET A 214 12.18 6.88 -21.11
N THR A 215 12.94 7.87 -21.58
CA THR A 215 14.39 7.83 -21.72
C THR A 215 15.08 8.25 -20.43
N LEU A 216 16.36 7.88 -20.29
CA LEU A 216 17.16 8.28 -19.14
C LEU A 216 17.27 9.82 -19.02
N GLN A 217 17.35 10.53 -20.14
CA GLN A 217 17.43 12.00 -20.17
C GLN A 217 16.14 12.65 -19.65
N GLU A 218 14.98 12.10 -20.00
CA GLU A 218 13.69 12.56 -19.46
C GLU A 218 13.59 12.28 -17.96
N VAL A 219 14.16 11.16 -17.49
CA VAL A 219 14.22 10.84 -16.05
C VAL A 219 15.10 11.87 -15.33
N THR A 220 16.27 12.19 -15.86
CA THR A 220 17.15 13.24 -15.30
C THR A 220 16.45 14.61 -15.27
N THR A 221 15.76 14.97 -16.35
CA THR A 221 14.99 16.22 -16.43
C THR A 221 13.90 16.26 -15.36
N GLU A 222 13.19 15.15 -15.16
CA GLU A 222 12.19 15.03 -14.11
C GLU A 222 12.80 15.14 -12.71
N CYS A 223 13.92 14.46 -12.44
CA CYS A 223 14.64 14.58 -11.17
C CYS A 223 15.01 16.05 -10.88
N GLN A 224 15.56 16.76 -11.86
CA GLN A 224 15.92 18.17 -11.70
C GLN A 224 14.69 19.04 -11.44
N ARG A 225 13.59 18.79 -12.16
CA ARG A 225 12.31 19.48 -11.94
C ARG A 225 11.80 19.26 -10.52
N LEU A 226 11.90 18.04 -9.98
CA LEU A 226 11.51 17.70 -8.62
C LEU A 226 12.39 18.37 -7.56
N VAL A 227 13.70 18.45 -7.79
CA VAL A 227 14.63 19.19 -6.92
C VAL A 227 14.28 20.67 -6.89
N ASN A 228 14.01 21.28 -8.04
CA ASN A 228 13.59 22.69 -8.11
C ASN A 228 12.27 22.92 -7.38
N LEU A 229 11.28 22.02 -7.54
CA LEU A 229 10.02 22.10 -6.82
C LEU A 229 10.16 21.98 -5.29
N LYS A 230 11.07 21.14 -4.81
CA LYS A 230 11.39 21.09 -3.37
C LYS A 230 11.94 22.43 -2.90
N HIS A 231 12.84 23.03 -3.67
CA HIS A 231 13.39 24.35 -3.36
C HIS A 231 12.28 25.41 -3.31
N ASP A 232 11.42 25.47 -4.32
CA ASP A 232 10.30 26.42 -4.39
C ASP A 232 9.33 26.26 -3.22
N THR A 233 9.01 25.01 -2.86
CA THR A 233 8.16 24.70 -1.69
C THR A 233 8.80 25.20 -0.41
N SER A 234 10.11 25.00 -0.26
CA SER A 234 10.85 25.49 0.92
C SER A 234 10.85 27.01 1.03
N LEU A 235 10.81 27.76 -0.08
CA LEU A 235 10.73 29.23 -0.07
C LEU A 235 9.38 29.69 0.51
N ILE A 236 8.29 29.01 0.18
CA ILE A 236 6.94 29.31 0.69
C ILE A 236 6.86 28.96 2.19
N GLU A 237 7.37 27.79 2.58
CA GLU A 237 7.39 27.34 3.98
C GLU A 237 8.27 28.23 4.88
N ASN A 238 9.43 28.64 4.37
CA ASN A 238 10.36 29.50 5.11
C ASN A 238 9.94 30.98 5.08
N GLY A 239 9.13 31.41 4.11
CA GLY A 239 8.53 32.75 4.06
C GLY A 239 7.68 33.09 5.29
N SER A 240 7.15 32.09 5.98
CA SER A 240 6.42 32.27 7.25
C SER A 240 7.30 32.44 8.49
N ARG A 241 8.63 32.23 8.41
CA ARG A 241 9.55 32.40 9.55
C ARG A 241 10.10 33.82 9.73
N PHE A 242 9.78 34.75 8.83
CA PHE A 242 10.28 36.14 8.91
C PHE A 242 9.49 37.06 9.86
N LEU A 243 8.51 36.56 10.62
CA LEU A 243 7.79 37.34 11.66
C LEU A 243 8.31 37.14 13.09
N HIS A 244 9.40 36.40 13.28
CA HIS A 244 10.14 36.39 14.55
C HIS A 244 11.56 36.92 14.34
N VAL A 245 11.64 38.25 14.26
CA VAL A 245 12.89 38.96 14.54
C VAL A 245 13.24 38.71 16.00
N ASN A 246 14.09 37.72 16.25
CA ASN A 246 14.85 37.66 17.49
C ASN A 246 15.65 38.96 17.59
N ALA A 247 15.36 39.74 18.63
CA ALA A 247 16.15 40.89 18.99
C ALA A 247 17.62 40.44 19.17
N LEU A 248 18.48 40.83 18.24
CA LEU A 248 19.91 40.76 18.42
C LEU A 248 20.26 41.81 19.48
N GLU A 249 20.56 41.36 20.70
CA GLU A 249 21.36 42.15 21.64
C GLU A 249 22.71 42.44 20.97
N ARG A 250 22.86 43.67 20.47
CA ARG A 250 24.17 44.21 20.12
C ARG A 250 24.77 44.80 21.38
N THR A 251 25.86 44.20 21.83
CA THR A 251 26.82 44.82 22.72
C THR A 251 27.42 46.03 22.01
N ASP A 252 27.17 47.21 22.56
CA ASP A 252 27.76 48.46 22.08
C ASP A 252 29.27 48.50 22.39
N SER A 253 30.10 48.38 21.37
CA SER A 253 31.47 48.88 21.39
C SER A 253 31.71 49.84 20.21
N GLN A 254 31.64 51.13 20.57
CA GLN A 254 32.38 52.27 20.02
C GLN A 254 32.43 52.47 18.50
N GLY A 255 31.66 53.47 18.04
CA GLY A 255 32.23 54.69 17.45
C GLY A 255 32.63 54.67 15.98
N SER A 256 31.83 55.30 15.11
CA SER A 256 32.31 56.22 14.06
C SER A 256 31.14 56.87 13.30
N ARG A 257 31.44 58.02 12.70
CA ARG A 257 30.55 59.11 12.27
C ARG A 257 29.72 58.80 11.02
N ALA A 258 28.52 59.41 11.03
CA ALA A 258 27.77 60.03 9.94
C ALA A 258 27.39 59.19 8.70
N GLN A 259 26.09 59.12 8.40
CA GLN A 259 25.44 60.09 7.50
C GLN A 259 23.91 60.01 7.56
N ASN A 260 23.30 61.19 7.43
CA ASN A 260 21.87 61.44 7.42
C ASN A 260 21.22 60.94 6.13
N TYR A 261 20.14 60.16 6.24
CA TYR A 261 19.01 60.26 5.32
C TYR A 261 17.72 60.43 6.13
N ARG A 262 17.18 61.64 6.08
CA ARG A 262 15.85 61.98 6.59
C ARG A 262 14.83 61.51 5.56
N ASN A 263 13.88 60.67 5.96
CA ASN A 263 12.57 60.67 5.32
C ASN A 263 11.47 60.83 6.38
N GLY A 264 10.63 61.83 6.11
CA GLY A 264 9.73 62.46 7.05
C GLY A 264 8.53 61.59 7.43
N SER A 265 8.35 61.43 8.73
CA SER A 265 7.02 61.48 9.34
C SER A 265 7.07 62.59 10.38
N GLY A 266 6.19 63.58 10.28
CA GLY A 266 6.18 64.81 11.10
C GLY A 266 5.84 64.60 12.59
N LYS A 267 6.12 63.43 13.14
CA LYS A 267 5.86 63.07 14.54
C LYS A 267 7.18 63.06 15.31
N PRO A 268 7.24 63.66 16.51
CA PRO A 268 8.45 63.60 17.33
C PRO A 268 8.74 62.14 17.76
N PRO A 269 10.01 61.74 17.97
CA PRO A 269 10.37 60.38 18.37
C PRO A 269 9.88 60.00 19.77
N SER A 270 9.38 60.95 20.57
CA SER A 270 8.75 60.71 21.86
C SER A 270 7.75 61.82 22.21
N PRO A 271 6.82 61.58 23.16
CA PRO A 271 5.92 62.61 23.67
C PRO A 271 6.70 63.77 24.33
N CYS A 272 6.20 64.99 24.20
CA CYS A 272 6.85 66.19 24.70
C CYS A 272 7.06 66.11 26.22
N TRP A 273 8.31 66.21 26.68
CA TRP A 273 8.62 66.09 28.10
C TRP A 273 8.09 67.25 28.96
N LEU A 274 7.66 68.36 28.35
CA LEU A 274 7.06 69.49 29.06
C LEU A 274 5.61 69.22 29.49
N CYS A 275 4.79 68.58 28.63
CA CYS A 275 3.35 68.38 28.90
C CYS A 275 2.85 66.93 28.76
N GLY A 276 3.55 66.08 28.01
CA GLY A 276 3.18 64.68 27.75
C GLY A 276 2.52 64.42 26.40
N ASP A 277 2.19 65.45 25.61
CA ASP A 277 1.50 65.30 24.32
C ASP A 277 2.47 65.11 23.14
N TRP A 278 1.99 64.54 22.03
CA TRP A 278 2.81 64.23 20.85
C TRP A 278 3.02 65.44 19.93
N HIS A 279 3.97 66.31 20.30
CA HIS A 279 4.48 67.40 19.47
C HIS A 279 5.96 67.70 19.77
N PHE A 280 6.67 68.38 18.85
CA PHE A 280 8.04 68.83 19.13
C PHE A 280 8.05 69.92 20.21
N LYS A 281 9.01 69.86 21.16
CA LYS A 281 9.17 70.80 22.29
C LYS A 281 9.02 72.28 21.89
N ARG A 282 9.52 72.67 20.72
CA ARG A 282 9.47 74.05 20.23
C ARG A 282 8.05 74.59 20.05
N PHE A 283 7.07 73.71 19.81
CA PHE A 283 5.65 74.04 19.64
C PHE A 283 4.82 73.78 20.89
N CYS A 284 5.44 73.50 22.04
CA CYS A 284 4.72 73.21 23.26
C CYS A 284 4.20 74.49 23.93
N PRO A 285 2.89 74.62 24.22
CA PRO A 285 2.34 75.75 24.95
C PRO A 285 2.95 75.91 26.36
N PHE A 286 3.40 74.79 26.95
CA PHE A 286 3.95 74.75 28.30
C PHE A 286 5.46 75.09 28.37
N LYS A 287 6.07 75.55 27.27
CA LYS A 287 7.51 75.91 27.22
C LYS A 287 7.88 77.04 28.18
N ASN A 288 7.00 78.03 28.35
CA ASN A 288 7.20 79.17 29.25
C ASN A 288 6.27 79.15 30.48
N HIS A 289 5.44 78.10 30.59
CA HIS A 289 4.50 77.92 31.69
C HIS A 289 5.26 77.78 33.02
N ARG A 290 4.82 78.52 34.03
CA ARG A 290 5.41 78.50 35.38
C ARG A 290 4.59 77.52 36.23
N CYS A 291 5.19 76.38 36.53
CA CYS A 291 4.52 75.32 37.28
C CYS A 291 4.07 75.82 38.66
N THR A 292 2.80 75.65 39.00
CA THR A 292 2.23 76.07 40.29
C THR A 292 2.79 75.24 41.47
N THR A 293 3.30 74.04 41.22
CA THR A 293 3.83 73.14 42.26
C THR A 293 5.29 73.43 42.65
N CYS A 294 6.14 73.88 41.72
CA CYS A 294 7.57 74.13 42.01
C CYS A 294 8.07 75.52 41.59
N LEU A 295 7.18 76.35 41.04
CA LEU A 295 7.43 77.72 40.56
C LEU A 295 8.50 77.86 39.47
N ARG A 296 9.03 76.74 38.95
CA ARG A 296 9.97 76.69 37.82
C ARG A 296 9.23 76.69 36.48
N LYS A 297 9.83 77.33 35.48
CA LYS A 297 9.29 77.40 34.11
C LYS A 297 9.61 76.14 33.30
N GLY A 298 8.77 75.83 32.32
CA GLY A 298 9.04 74.80 31.32
C GLY A 298 8.57 73.40 31.70
N HIS A 299 7.39 73.28 32.30
CA HIS A 299 6.62 72.03 32.36
C HIS A 299 5.19 72.27 32.86
N LYS A 300 4.28 71.34 32.54
CA LYS A 300 2.94 71.20 33.11
C LYS A 300 3.02 70.54 34.49
N GLU A 301 2.10 70.85 35.40
CA GLU A 301 2.04 70.34 36.78
C GLU A 301 2.13 68.81 36.85
N SER A 302 1.47 68.11 35.92
CA SER A 302 1.46 66.65 35.83
C SER A 302 2.84 66.04 35.53
N ARG A 303 3.80 66.85 35.08
CA ARG A 303 5.18 66.45 34.76
C ARG A 303 6.19 67.07 35.74
N CYS A 304 5.73 67.69 36.82
CA CYS A 304 6.58 68.25 37.87
C CYS A 304 7.29 67.13 38.66
N ARG A 305 8.62 67.08 38.56
CA ARG A 305 9.44 66.06 39.24
C ARG A 305 9.41 66.16 40.76
N THR A 306 9.07 67.32 41.32
CA THR A 306 8.97 67.55 42.77
C THR A 306 7.80 66.78 43.41
N ARG A 307 6.82 66.34 42.61
CA ARG A 307 5.65 65.59 43.08
C ARG A 307 5.93 64.10 43.38
N LYS A 308 7.14 63.58 43.09
CA LYS A 308 7.50 62.16 43.33
C LYS A 308 7.96 61.83 44.75
N CYS A 309 8.02 62.79 45.67
CA CYS A 309 8.30 62.54 47.08
C CYS A 309 7.06 62.85 47.93
N ARG A 310 6.09 61.92 47.94
CA ARG A 310 5.13 61.63 49.04
C ARG A 310 3.96 60.80 48.49
N GLN A 311 4.11 59.49 48.41
CA GLN A 311 3.02 58.55 48.68
C GLN A 311 3.57 57.29 49.38
N PRO A 312 2.95 56.79 50.46
CA PRO A 312 3.37 55.58 51.16
C PRO A 312 2.95 54.31 50.42
N LYS A 313 3.76 53.26 50.53
CA LYS A 313 3.42 51.89 50.09
C LYS A 313 2.25 51.36 50.93
N VAL A 314 1.17 50.92 50.29
CA VAL A 314 0.14 50.09 50.94
C VAL A 314 0.22 48.68 50.36
N TYR A 315 0.62 47.74 51.20
CA TYR A 315 0.39 46.32 51.03
C TYR A 315 -1.11 46.06 51.26
N SER A 316 -1.81 45.44 50.31
CA SER A 316 -3.13 44.85 50.60
C SER A 316 -3.13 43.36 50.24
N ARG A 317 -3.15 42.51 51.27
CA ARG A 317 -3.62 41.13 51.16
C ARG A 317 -5.15 41.14 51.32
N ARG A 318 -5.89 40.45 50.45
CA ARG A 318 -6.67 39.22 50.75
C ARG A 318 -7.89 39.00 49.82
N PHE A 319 -8.19 37.70 49.73
CA PHE A 319 -9.46 37.01 49.47
C PHE A 319 -9.87 36.64 48.03
N LYS A 320 -9.90 35.30 47.84
CA LYS A 320 -10.57 34.56 46.76
C LYS A 320 -12.08 34.52 46.99
N PRO A 321 -12.89 34.48 45.92
CA PRO A 321 -14.14 33.73 45.90
C PRO A 321 -13.94 32.40 45.15
N ARG A 322 -14.39 31.30 45.77
CA ARG A 322 -14.68 30.04 45.08
C ARG A 322 -16.08 30.14 44.49
N THR A 323 -16.23 29.85 43.20
CA THR A 323 -17.48 29.32 42.64
C THR A 323 -17.15 28.06 41.83
N ALA A 324 -17.85 26.99 42.15
CA ALA A 324 -17.72 25.69 41.51
C ALA A 324 -18.50 25.67 40.19
N LYS A 325 -17.88 25.16 39.13
CA LYS A 325 -18.58 24.52 38.02
C LYS A 325 -17.92 23.18 37.75
N VAL A 326 -18.74 22.14 37.91
CA VAL A 326 -18.48 20.76 37.56
C VAL A 326 -18.49 20.66 36.03
N THR A 327 -17.48 20.02 35.44
CA THR A 327 -17.61 19.42 34.10
C THR A 327 -16.75 18.17 34.01
N ILE A 328 -17.36 17.17 33.39
CA ILE A 328 -17.00 15.77 33.25
C ILE A 328 -15.81 15.58 32.27
N ALA A 329 -15.09 14.48 32.48
CA ALA A 329 -13.83 14.08 31.85
C ALA A 329 -13.84 13.96 30.32
N LEU A 330 -12.68 14.18 29.73
CA LEU A 330 -12.17 13.45 28.55
C LEU A 330 -10.64 13.37 28.63
N ASN A 331 -10.12 12.15 28.72
CA ASN A 331 -8.70 11.83 28.78
C ASN A 331 -7.95 12.36 27.55
N ARG A 332 -6.95 13.21 27.77
CA ARG A 332 -5.80 13.32 26.86
C ARG A 332 -4.52 13.38 27.69
N THR A 333 -3.83 12.24 27.74
CA THR A 333 -2.48 12.10 28.28
C THR A 333 -1.50 12.87 27.38
N ALA A 334 -1.16 14.09 27.78
CA ALA A 334 0.03 14.77 27.26
C ALA A 334 1.27 14.12 27.90
N SER A 335 1.83 13.10 27.23
CA SER A 335 3.15 12.57 27.59
C SER A 335 4.22 13.53 27.07
N HIS A 336 4.82 14.31 27.97
CA HIS A 336 6.10 14.96 27.71
C HIS A 336 7.18 13.88 27.56
N SER A 337 7.66 13.66 26.34
CA SER A 337 8.81 12.79 26.05
C SER A 337 10.06 13.29 26.80
N ARG A 338 10.38 12.65 27.92
CA ARG A 338 11.68 12.81 28.60
C ARG A 338 12.68 11.90 27.91
N ARG A 339 13.68 12.48 27.23
CA ARG A 339 14.80 11.75 26.63
C ARG A 339 15.54 10.95 27.71
N LYS A 340 15.65 9.63 27.52
CA LYS A 340 16.38 8.72 28.42
C LYS A 340 17.78 8.47 27.85
N TYR A 341 18.78 8.43 28.73
CA TYR A 341 20.18 8.22 28.36
C TYR A 341 20.77 7.08 29.19
N VAL A 342 21.67 6.30 28.60
CA VAL A 342 22.42 5.23 29.26
C VAL A 342 23.91 5.54 29.18
N SER A 343 24.59 5.44 30.31
CA SER A 343 26.05 5.62 30.41
C SER A 343 26.73 4.27 30.55
N PHE A 344 27.78 4.02 29.78
CA PHE A 344 28.58 2.79 29.84
C PHE A 344 30.05 3.09 29.55
N LYS A 345 30.96 2.16 29.88
CA LYS A 345 32.39 2.32 29.61
C LYS A 345 32.80 1.40 28.45
N ILE A 346 33.41 1.98 27.41
CA ILE A 346 34.10 1.23 26.36
C ILE A 346 35.60 1.42 26.58
N ASN A 347 36.34 0.33 26.77
CA ASN A 347 37.79 0.34 26.97
C ASN A 347 38.26 1.32 28.06
N GLY A 348 37.51 1.42 29.16
CA GLY A 348 37.82 2.31 30.30
C GLY A 348 37.32 3.75 30.14
N TYR A 349 36.90 4.17 28.96
CA TYR A 349 36.35 5.51 28.70
C TYR A 349 34.82 5.51 28.80
N GLY A 350 34.27 6.42 29.59
CA GLY A 350 32.82 6.56 29.76
C GLY A 350 32.17 7.24 28.56
N ALA A 351 31.15 6.60 27.99
CA ALA A 351 30.30 7.12 26.93
C ALA A 351 28.82 7.15 27.38
N ARG A 352 28.03 8.09 26.86
CA ARG A 352 26.61 8.25 27.18
C ARG A 352 25.79 8.28 25.89
N LEU A 353 24.94 7.27 25.69
CA LEU A 353 24.07 7.18 24.52
C LEU A 353 22.63 7.55 24.90
N GLN A 354 21.94 8.24 23.99
CA GLN A 354 20.51 8.51 24.09
C GLN A 354 19.74 7.31 23.55
N LEU A 355 18.75 6.82 24.31
CA LEU A 355 17.87 5.76 23.84
C LEU A 355 16.81 6.39 22.93
N ASP A 356 16.80 5.98 21.66
CA ASP A 356 15.79 6.37 20.69
C ASP A 356 14.65 5.34 20.73
N THR A 357 13.54 5.67 21.40
CA THR A 357 12.30 4.89 21.26
C THR A 357 11.51 5.50 20.12
N ALA A 358 11.75 5.01 18.91
CA ALA A 358 10.87 5.23 17.78
C ALA A 358 9.50 4.62 18.12
N TYR A 359 8.45 5.44 18.11
CA TYR A 359 7.05 5.01 18.12
C TYR A 359 6.47 5.26 16.74
#